data_AF-A0A3B9G7U8-F1
#
_entry.id   AF-A0A3B9G7U8-F1
#
_cell.length_a   1.000
_cell.length_b   1.000
_cell.length_c   1.000
_cell.angle_alpha   90.00
_cell.angle_beta   90.00
_cell.angle_gamma   90.00
#
_symmetry.space_group_name_H-M   'P 1'
#
loop_
_entity.id
_entity.type
_entity.pdbx_description
1 polymer ?
#
loop_
_entity_poly.entity_id
_entity_poly.type
_entity_poly.pdbx_seq_one_letter_code
_entity_poly.pdbx_strand_id
1 'polypeptide(L)'
;MKVLIFLVATFSFPSILFALVDFNGNGVSEIWELQYGATVADDFDSDNDGISNQSEGIAGTDPHDPTSLLALEHPDLDEAEVRFSWSAEAGKSYRIERWDPTVNGWSEAAFILPLSAAAVQSVTLDRLDGGVFRLVSSDIDMDGDGLSAWEEILMGTSDESAAGVDGSGEGDFVNALRALESEGGVLLSNGTQLDRRLPSKEEAARFLLRASFGPTDESIEEVMSMGFTGWIDNQATIPTTRLQTSIARNALPIDSSRGRDGWWRSANIAPDQLRQRVAYALSQILVVNFQGGSVIGDNYLIQARYYDIFTTGAFGSYRNILEKVTYSPAMGFYLSHLNNRKSDDPVNPTRFPDENFAREIMQLFTIGLWELNLDGSRKLDQEGNFIPTYDNQTITEMAKVFTGMSHSTTNNGRAATSFHNVARGNDYLYNMKVWDEEHEPGPKSIINGVELDGNQTGEEEVQAALDALVAHPSVPPFLSRLLIQRFTSSNPSAAYLAR
;
A
#
# COMPACT_ATOMS: atom_id res chain seq x y z
N MET A 1 19.54 49.26 17.24
CA MET A 1 19.12 48.01 17.89
C MET A 1 18.01 47.43 17.03
N LYS A 2 18.30 46.49 16.11
CA LYS A 2 17.25 45.84 15.33
C LYS A 2 16.55 44.85 16.28
N VAL A 3 15.23 44.95 16.38
CA VAL A 3 14.40 44.14 17.27
C VAL A 3 14.30 42.74 16.67
N LEU A 4 14.73 41.70 17.38
CA LEU A 4 14.26 40.34 17.10
C LEU A 4 12.86 40.23 17.69
N ILE A 5 11.92 39.78 16.86
CA ILE A 5 10.55 39.49 17.26
C ILE A 5 10.40 37.99 17.14
N PHE A 6 9.83 37.34 18.15
CA PHE A 6 9.64 35.91 18.19
C PHE A 6 8.14 35.63 18.26
N LEU A 7 7.68 34.66 17.49
CA LEU A 7 6.30 34.22 17.44
C LEU A 7 6.31 32.70 17.55
N VAL A 8 5.49 32.15 18.44
CA VAL A 8 5.13 30.74 18.38
C VAL A 8 4.04 30.62 17.33
N ALA A 9 4.20 29.71 16.37
CA ALA A 9 3.12 29.40 15.44
C ALA A 9 3.19 27.92 15.08
N THR A 10 2.11 27.23 15.39
CA THR A 10 1.91 25.79 15.22
C THR A 10 1.31 25.45 13.87
N PHE A 11 1.80 26.01 12.75
CA PHE A 11 1.42 25.49 11.41
C PHE A 11 2.47 25.81 10.32
N SER A 12 2.99 24.74 9.69
CA SER A 12 3.41 24.69 8.27
C SER A 12 3.88 23.29 7.86
N PHE A 13 3.18 22.70 6.88
CA PHE A 13 3.65 21.59 6.03
C PHE A 13 4.69 22.12 5.04
N PRO A 14 5.81 21.42 4.78
CA PRO A 14 5.74 20.21 3.96
C PRO A 14 6.73 19.07 4.32
N SER A 15 6.37 17.86 3.86
CA SER A 15 7.27 16.74 3.53
C SER A 15 8.12 16.14 4.66
N ILE A 16 7.47 15.56 5.67
CA ILE A 16 8.01 14.45 6.48
C ILE A 16 6.87 13.42 6.65
N LEU A 17 7.20 12.15 6.91
CA LEU A 17 6.27 11.03 7.10
C LEU A 17 5.22 11.38 8.18
N PHE A 18 4.03 11.85 7.77
CA PHE A 18 2.92 12.14 8.68
C PHE A 18 2.14 10.87 8.94
N ALA A 19 2.34 10.27 10.10
CA ALA A 19 1.57 9.15 10.60
C ALA A 19 1.01 9.50 11.97
N LEU A 20 -0.23 9.11 12.18
CA LEU A 20 -1.00 9.45 13.36
C LEU A 20 -2.20 8.51 13.41
N VAL A 21 -2.51 7.99 14.58
CA VAL A 21 -3.82 7.42 14.84
C VAL A 21 -4.81 8.58 14.95
N ASP A 22 -5.46 8.95 13.84
CA ASP A 22 -6.44 10.04 13.76
C ASP A 22 -7.73 9.55 13.10
N PHE A 23 -8.74 9.21 13.90
CA PHE A 23 -9.98 8.66 13.34
C PHE A 23 -10.82 9.75 12.68
N ASN A 24 -10.85 10.95 13.27
CA ASN A 24 -11.76 12.00 12.89
C ASN A 24 -11.17 12.89 11.75
N GLY A 25 -9.85 12.97 11.64
CA GLY A 25 -9.10 13.74 10.64
C GLY A 25 -8.79 15.18 11.05
N ASN A 26 -8.77 15.50 12.34
CA ASN A 26 -8.52 16.85 12.86
C ASN A 26 -7.02 17.19 13.00
N GLY A 27 -6.14 16.22 12.77
CA GLY A 27 -4.69 16.37 12.86
C GLY A 27 -4.12 16.24 14.28
N VAL A 28 -4.91 15.75 15.24
CA VAL A 28 -4.47 15.45 16.61
C VAL A 28 -4.61 13.94 16.85
N SER A 29 -3.65 13.35 17.56
CA SER A 29 -3.66 11.92 17.84
C SER A 29 -4.83 11.55 18.74
N GLU A 30 -5.50 10.46 18.40
CA GLU A 30 -6.55 9.85 19.21
C GLU A 30 -6.00 9.42 20.58
N ILE A 31 -4.70 9.07 20.67
CA ILE A 31 -4.04 8.76 21.95
C ILE A 31 -4.00 10.01 22.84
N TRP A 32 -3.73 11.19 22.27
CA TRP A 32 -3.75 12.45 23.01
C TRP A 32 -5.18 12.80 23.46
N GLU A 33 -6.15 12.68 22.54
CA GLU A 33 -7.56 12.98 22.85
C GLU A 33 -8.10 12.05 23.94
N LEU A 34 -7.73 10.77 23.95
CA LEU A 34 -8.13 9.83 25.00
C LEU A 34 -7.43 10.10 26.33
N GLN A 35 -6.14 10.46 26.32
CA GLN A 35 -5.39 10.78 27.53
C GLN A 35 -6.01 11.97 28.28
N TYR A 36 -6.51 12.96 27.54
CA TYR A 36 -7.09 14.19 28.10
C TYR A 36 -8.59 14.33 27.85
N GLY A 37 -9.34 13.23 27.72
CA GLY A 37 -10.72 13.16 27.17
C GLY A 37 -11.82 14.06 27.76
N ALA A 38 -11.52 14.96 28.70
CA ALA A 38 -12.33 16.12 29.04
C ALA A 38 -12.13 17.32 28.10
N THR A 39 -11.05 17.31 27.31
CA THR A 39 -10.59 18.40 26.45
C THR A 39 -10.78 18.03 24.99
N VAL A 40 -11.37 18.95 24.24
CA VAL A 40 -11.52 18.81 22.79
C VAL A 40 -10.35 19.53 22.12
N ALA A 41 -9.76 18.92 21.10
CA ALA A 41 -8.76 19.58 20.27
C ALA A 41 -9.39 20.73 19.45
N ASP A 42 -9.41 21.92 20.04
CA ASP A 42 -10.02 23.13 19.48
C ASP A 42 -9.18 24.39 19.77
N ASP A 43 -9.73 25.56 19.45
CA ASP A 43 -9.07 26.86 19.64
C ASP A 43 -9.19 27.40 21.08
N PHE A 44 -9.80 26.66 22.02
CA PHE A 44 -9.83 27.07 23.42
C PHE A 44 -8.48 26.80 24.09
N ASP A 45 -8.21 27.54 25.15
CA ASP A 45 -7.01 27.45 25.98
C ASP A 45 -7.49 27.08 27.38
N SER A 46 -7.32 25.81 27.76
CA SER A 46 -7.94 25.22 28.94
C SER A 46 -7.26 25.63 30.24
N ASP A 47 -5.95 25.85 30.21
CA ASP A 47 -5.13 26.20 31.39
C ASP A 47 -4.68 27.68 31.43
N ASN A 48 -4.99 28.44 30.38
CA ASN A 48 -4.71 29.87 30.19
C ASN A 48 -3.22 30.20 30.03
N ASP A 49 -2.45 29.32 29.39
CA ASP A 49 -1.03 29.52 29.09
C ASP A 49 -0.79 30.30 27.77
N GLY A 50 -1.83 30.51 26.98
CA GLY A 50 -1.82 31.20 25.68
C GLY A 50 -1.69 30.27 24.47
N ILE A 51 -1.70 28.95 24.66
CA ILE A 51 -1.68 27.92 23.63
C ILE A 51 -3.08 27.29 23.54
N SER A 52 -3.53 26.98 22.32
CA SER A 52 -4.81 26.31 22.14
C SER A 52 -4.70 24.81 22.36
N ASN A 53 -5.75 24.17 22.85
CA ASN A 53 -5.87 22.72 23.01
C ASN A 53 -5.45 21.95 21.74
N GLN A 54 -5.81 22.46 20.55
CA GLN A 54 -5.38 21.87 19.28
C GLN A 54 -3.86 21.96 19.09
N SER A 55 -3.26 23.10 19.42
CA SER A 55 -1.81 23.28 19.33
C SER A 55 -1.06 22.40 20.32
N GLU A 56 -1.61 22.21 21.51
CA GLU A 56 -1.09 21.29 22.52
C GLU A 56 -1.19 19.83 22.07
N GLY A 57 -2.32 19.43 21.46
CA GLY A 57 -2.49 18.11 20.87
C GLY A 57 -1.46 17.79 19.78
N ILE A 58 -1.16 18.77 18.93
CA ILE A 58 -0.08 18.63 17.92
C ILE A 58 1.29 18.54 18.61
N ALA A 59 1.53 19.36 19.63
CA ALA A 59 2.79 19.40 20.36
C ALA A 59 3.01 18.21 21.30
N GLY A 60 1.95 17.48 21.66
CA GLY A 60 1.98 16.40 22.65
C GLY A 60 2.00 16.88 24.11
N THR A 61 1.66 18.16 24.37
CA THR A 61 1.69 18.76 25.71
C THR A 61 0.39 18.54 26.50
N ASP A 62 0.39 18.83 27.80
CA ASP A 62 -0.77 18.63 28.70
C ASP A 62 -1.64 19.89 28.79
N PRO A 63 -2.90 19.87 28.27
CA PRO A 63 -3.81 21.02 28.24
C PRO A 63 -4.36 21.43 29.61
N HIS A 64 -3.84 20.85 30.68
CA HIS A 64 -4.23 21.14 32.06
C HIS A 64 -3.03 21.57 32.93
N ASP A 65 -1.83 21.62 32.36
CA ASP A 65 -0.63 22.06 33.04
C ASP A 65 0.01 23.25 32.29
N PRO A 66 -0.12 24.48 32.80
CA PRO A 66 0.41 25.68 32.13
C PRO A 66 1.95 25.74 32.12
N THR A 67 2.62 24.71 32.62
CA THR A 67 4.07 24.51 32.51
C THR A 67 4.46 23.49 31.44
N SER A 68 3.51 22.71 30.93
CA SER A 68 3.66 21.82 29.78
C SER A 68 3.25 22.56 28.51
N LEU A 69 4.17 23.37 27.96
CA LEU A 69 3.89 24.13 26.75
C LEU A 69 5.05 24.18 25.78
N LEU A 70 4.72 24.23 24.49
CA LEU A 70 5.70 24.44 23.44
C LEU A 70 6.03 25.92 23.29
N ALA A 71 7.05 26.38 24.01
CA ALA A 71 7.53 27.75 23.94
C ALA A 71 9.05 27.81 23.73
N LEU A 72 9.48 28.78 22.91
CA LEU A 72 10.88 29.16 22.85
C LEU A 72 11.27 29.92 24.11
N GLU A 73 12.32 29.46 24.78
CA GLU A 73 12.97 30.22 25.83
C GLU A 73 13.63 31.48 25.26
N HIS A 74 13.99 32.42 26.14
CA HIS A 74 14.76 33.58 25.74
C HIS A 74 16.10 33.14 25.12
N PRO A 75 16.40 33.50 23.86
CA PRO A 75 17.58 32.99 23.19
C PRO A 75 18.85 33.61 23.77
N ASP A 76 19.88 32.78 23.95
CA ASP A 76 21.20 33.23 24.34
C ASP A 76 21.92 33.80 23.11
N LEU A 77 22.33 35.06 23.20
CA LEU A 77 22.97 35.78 22.10
C LEU A 77 24.47 35.90 22.35
N ASP A 78 25.28 35.40 21.42
CA ASP A 78 26.72 35.64 21.33
C ASP A 78 27.03 36.61 20.16
N GLU A 79 28.29 37.01 19.97
CA GLU A 79 28.73 37.91 18.91
C GLU A 79 28.49 37.31 17.51
N ALA A 80 28.63 35.99 17.36
CA ALA A 80 28.51 35.27 16.07
C ALA A 80 27.30 34.33 15.98
N GLU A 81 26.70 33.96 17.11
CA GLU A 81 25.72 32.87 17.18
C GLU A 81 24.48 33.27 18.01
N VAL A 82 23.36 32.61 17.74
CA VAL A 82 22.16 32.64 18.58
C VAL A 82 21.78 31.22 18.94
N ARG A 83 21.58 30.95 20.24
CA ARG A 83 21.09 29.68 20.74
C ARG A 83 19.62 29.79 21.11
N PHE A 84 18.81 28.90 20.56
CA PHE A 84 17.41 28.70 20.92
C PHE A 84 17.31 27.46 21.79
N SER A 85 16.48 27.53 22.83
CA SER A 85 16.19 26.41 23.72
C SER A 85 14.68 26.29 23.96
N TRP A 86 14.19 25.08 24.19
CA TRP A 86 12.79 24.79 24.51
C TRP A 86 12.68 23.46 25.25
N SER A 87 11.57 23.26 25.97
CA SER A 87 11.21 21.95 26.50
C SER A 87 10.64 21.10 25.38
N ALA A 88 11.30 19.98 25.08
CA ALA A 88 10.91 19.05 24.03
C ALA A 88 10.22 17.82 24.63
N GLU A 89 9.05 17.48 24.09
CA GLU A 89 8.39 16.20 24.29
C GLU A 89 9.14 15.06 23.59
N ALA A 90 9.07 13.87 24.20
CA ALA A 90 9.64 12.64 23.62
C ALA A 90 8.94 12.29 22.30
N GLY A 91 9.65 11.79 21.29
CA GLY A 91 9.07 11.38 20.01
C GLY A 91 8.62 12.52 19.09
N LYS A 92 8.59 13.77 19.55
CA LYS A 92 8.26 14.92 18.71
C LYS A 92 9.51 15.47 18.02
N SER A 93 9.37 15.80 16.74
CA SER A 93 10.41 16.50 15.96
C SER A 93 10.16 18.00 15.96
N TYR A 94 11.21 18.80 15.76
CA TYR A 94 11.10 20.25 15.82
C TYR A 94 11.75 20.93 14.61
N ARG A 95 11.16 22.02 14.15
CA ARG A 95 11.78 22.95 13.20
C ARG A 95 11.89 24.33 13.81
N ILE A 96 13.05 24.95 13.62
CA ILE A 96 13.17 26.40 13.71
C ILE A 96 12.98 26.94 12.30
N GLU A 97 11.94 27.75 12.13
CA GLU A 97 11.66 28.44 10.88
C GLU A 97 11.95 29.93 11.01
N ARG A 98 12.43 30.53 9.93
CA ARG A 98 12.71 31.95 9.82
C ARG A 98 11.78 32.59 8.81
N TRP A 99 11.24 33.75 9.14
CA TRP A 99 10.48 34.55 8.19
C TRP A 99 11.40 35.08 7.10
N ASP A 100 11.08 34.75 5.85
CA ASP A 100 11.73 35.26 4.66
C ASP A 100 10.79 36.26 3.95
N PRO A 101 11.08 37.56 4.03
CA PRO A 101 10.27 38.59 3.40
C PRO A 101 10.34 38.56 1.86
N THR A 102 11.32 37.88 1.27
CA THR A 102 11.46 37.81 -0.20
C THR A 102 10.45 36.87 -0.84
N VAL A 103 10.13 35.76 -0.15
CA VAL A 103 9.11 34.80 -0.55
C VAL A 103 7.79 34.99 0.21
N ASN A 104 7.74 35.98 1.11
CA ASN A 104 6.61 36.26 1.99
C ASN A 104 6.12 34.98 2.70
N GLY A 105 7.06 34.24 3.28
CA GLY A 105 6.80 32.93 3.86
C GLY A 105 7.88 32.53 4.87
N TRP A 106 7.68 31.36 5.46
CA TRP A 106 8.63 30.77 6.41
C TRP A 106 9.58 29.82 5.66
N SER A 107 10.86 29.87 6.00
CA SER A 107 11.87 28.92 5.52
C SER A 107 12.50 28.17 6.69
N GLU A 108 12.79 26.89 6.49
CA GLU A 108 13.46 26.07 7.49
C GLU A 108 14.87 26.61 7.74
N ALA A 109 15.19 26.90 9.00
CA ALA A 109 16.52 27.28 9.45
C ALA A 109 17.24 26.11 10.14
N ALA A 110 16.50 25.24 10.82
CA ALA A 110 16.99 23.98 11.37
C ALA A 110 15.87 22.96 11.52
N PHE A 111 16.21 21.68 11.37
CA PHE A 111 15.38 20.53 11.71
C PHE A 111 16.06 19.73 12.82
N ILE A 112 15.29 19.34 13.83
CA ILE A 112 15.76 18.62 15.01
C ILE A 112 14.96 17.33 15.14
N LEU A 113 15.70 16.22 15.20
CA LEU A 113 15.16 14.88 15.35
C LEU A 113 14.57 14.66 16.76
N PRO A 114 13.59 13.74 16.88
CA PRO A 114 12.98 13.41 18.16
C PRO A 114 13.98 12.82 19.16
N LEU A 115 13.69 12.99 20.45
CA LEU A 115 14.37 12.29 21.54
C LEU A 115 13.50 11.17 22.06
N SER A 116 14.11 10.13 22.64
CA SER A 116 13.39 9.04 23.30
C SER A 116 12.81 9.41 24.68
N ALA A 117 13.14 10.58 25.21
CA ALA A 117 12.65 11.09 26.48
C ALA A 117 12.52 12.61 26.43
N ALA A 118 11.55 13.15 27.18
CA ALA A 118 11.34 14.59 27.29
C ALA A 118 12.57 15.26 27.93
N ALA A 119 13.04 16.34 27.33
CA ALA A 119 14.24 17.06 27.77
C ALA A 119 14.29 18.48 27.19
N VAL A 120 15.09 19.35 27.79
CA VAL A 120 15.40 20.64 27.16
C VAL A 120 16.29 20.39 25.95
N GLN A 121 15.83 20.81 24.78
CA GLN A 121 16.63 20.82 23.54
C GLN A 121 17.13 22.22 23.25
N SER A 122 18.21 22.29 22.46
CA SER A 122 18.70 23.57 21.96
C SER A 122 19.32 23.43 20.56
N VAL A 123 19.23 24.50 19.78
CA VAL A 123 19.93 24.63 18.50
C VAL A 123 20.66 25.96 18.43
N THR A 124 21.87 25.93 17.88
CA THR A 124 22.67 27.13 17.63
C THR A 124 22.66 27.44 16.15
N LEU A 125 22.32 28.68 15.80
CA LEU A 125 22.34 29.19 14.43
C LEU A 125 23.34 30.34 14.30
N ASP A 126 23.91 30.49 13.11
CA ASP A 126 24.70 31.68 12.77
C ASP A 126 23.84 32.93 12.96
N ARG A 127 24.39 33.92 13.66
CA ARG A 127 23.69 35.18 13.93
C ARG A 127 23.65 36.02 12.65
N LEU A 128 22.51 35.97 12.00
CA LEU A 128 22.17 36.87 10.89
C LEU A 128 21.67 38.21 11.42
N ASP A 129 21.69 39.25 10.58
CA ASP A 129 21.31 40.65 10.91
C ASP A 129 19.80 40.81 11.25
N GLY A 130 19.34 40.23 12.35
CA GLY A 130 17.94 40.19 12.77
C GLY A 130 17.09 39.17 11.99
N GLY A 131 15.85 38.98 12.46
CA GLY A 131 14.89 38.06 11.87
C GLY A 131 13.73 37.78 12.81
N VAL A 132 12.65 37.25 12.25
CA VAL A 132 11.55 36.65 13.02
C VAL A 132 11.70 35.14 12.92
N PHE A 133 11.69 34.47 14.07
CA PHE A 133 11.80 33.02 14.16
C PHE A 133 10.56 32.44 14.85
N ARG A 134 10.23 31.20 14.49
CA ARG A 134 9.25 30.39 15.18
C ARG A 134 9.74 28.96 15.36
N LEU A 135 9.24 28.32 16.42
CA LEU A 135 9.38 26.91 16.67
C LEU A 135 8.11 26.19 16.20
N VAL A 136 8.28 25.08 15.50
CA VAL A 136 7.19 24.23 15.00
C VAL A 136 7.46 22.81 15.48
N SER A 137 6.48 22.17 16.10
CA SER A 137 6.51 20.74 16.39
C SER A 137 5.85 19.95 15.26
N SER A 138 6.31 18.73 15.03
CA SER A 138 5.67 17.77 14.14
C SER A 138 5.89 16.33 14.59
N ASP A 139 4.91 15.48 14.29
CA ASP A 139 5.05 14.04 14.32
C ASP A 139 5.96 13.56 13.17
N ILE A 140 6.70 12.49 13.45
CA ILE A 140 7.53 11.77 12.49
C ILE A 140 7.33 10.28 12.72
N ASP A 141 7.32 9.53 11.63
CA ASP A 141 7.21 8.08 11.56
C ASP A 141 8.53 7.61 10.95
N MET A 142 9.51 7.19 11.78
CA MET A 142 10.89 7.01 11.31
C MET A 142 11.08 5.70 10.55
N ASP A 143 10.31 4.67 10.89
CA ASP A 143 10.39 3.35 10.27
C ASP A 143 9.35 3.12 9.16
N GLY A 144 8.37 4.01 9.03
CA GLY A 144 7.38 3.99 7.96
C GLY A 144 6.25 2.99 8.21
N ASP A 145 5.89 2.69 9.45
CA ASP A 145 4.88 1.68 9.77
C ASP A 145 3.46 2.26 9.90
N GLY A 146 3.34 3.58 10.09
CA GLY A 146 2.07 4.27 10.26
C GLY A 146 1.81 4.88 11.63
N LEU A 147 2.67 4.65 12.63
CA LEU A 147 2.66 5.34 13.92
C LEU A 147 3.69 6.46 13.97
N SER A 148 3.40 7.51 14.73
CA SER A 148 4.45 8.48 15.04
C SER A 148 5.34 7.97 16.17
N ALA A 149 6.60 8.38 16.14
CA ALA A 149 7.57 8.19 17.22
C ALA A 149 7.02 8.55 18.61
N TRP A 150 6.14 9.57 18.70
CA TRP A 150 5.47 9.94 19.95
C TRP A 150 4.44 8.89 20.38
N GLU A 151 3.61 8.40 19.45
CA GLU A 151 2.65 7.32 19.71
C GLU A 151 3.37 6.03 20.09
N GLU A 152 4.46 5.70 19.42
CA GLU A 152 5.24 4.50 19.70
C GLU A 152 5.87 4.49 21.08
N ILE A 153 6.47 5.61 21.52
CA ILE A 153 7.01 5.73 22.88
C ILE A 153 5.90 5.51 23.92
N LEU A 154 4.71 6.07 23.68
CA LEU A 154 3.56 5.89 24.56
C LEU A 154 3.02 4.44 24.54
N MET A 155 3.00 3.79 23.39
CA MET A 155 2.51 2.43 23.22
C MET A 155 3.56 1.36 23.57
N GLY A 156 4.82 1.76 23.70
CA GLY A 156 5.94 0.86 24.00
C GLY A 156 6.44 0.07 22.78
N THR A 157 6.25 0.60 21.57
CA THR A 157 6.75 0.02 20.31
C THR A 157 8.08 0.66 19.88
N SER A 158 8.61 0.29 18.71
CA SER A 158 9.99 0.57 18.33
C SER A 158 10.10 1.31 16.99
N ASP A 159 10.41 2.59 17.06
CA ASP A 159 10.65 3.51 15.91
C ASP A 159 11.91 3.23 15.06
N GLU A 160 12.56 2.10 15.31
CA GLU A 160 13.67 1.60 14.50
C GLU A 160 13.25 0.44 13.56
N SER A 161 12.01 -0.06 13.67
CA SER A 161 11.60 -1.30 13.00
C SER A 161 10.08 -1.38 12.78
N ALA A 162 9.66 -1.22 11.53
CA ALA A 162 8.27 -1.41 11.12
C ALA A 162 7.73 -2.84 11.30
N ALA A 163 8.61 -3.80 11.59
CA ALA A 163 8.21 -5.16 11.93
C ALA A 163 7.74 -5.22 13.38
N GLY A 164 6.46 -5.54 13.57
CA GLY A 164 5.84 -5.44 14.88
C GLY A 164 6.54 -6.22 15.99
N VAL A 165 6.48 -5.67 17.21
CA VAL A 165 7.25 -6.13 18.38
C VAL A 165 6.93 -7.58 18.81
N ASP A 166 5.78 -8.13 18.38
CA ASP A 166 5.27 -9.43 18.82
C ASP A 166 5.64 -10.60 17.88
N GLY A 167 6.30 -10.34 16.76
CA GLY A 167 6.68 -11.36 15.77
C GLY A 167 5.50 -12.01 15.03
N SER A 168 4.30 -11.44 15.12
CA SER A 168 3.11 -11.85 14.35
C SER A 168 3.24 -11.51 12.85
N GLY A 169 4.11 -10.55 12.53
CA GLY A 169 4.22 -9.95 11.21
C GLY A 169 3.16 -8.87 10.93
N GLU A 170 2.30 -8.54 11.89
CA GLU A 170 1.47 -7.33 11.87
C GLU A 170 2.32 -6.13 12.34
N GLY A 171 2.26 -5.00 11.61
CA GLY A 171 3.01 -3.78 11.94
C GLY A 171 2.49 -3.09 13.21
N ASP A 172 3.29 -2.18 13.79
CA ASP A 172 2.98 -1.57 15.09
C ASP A 172 1.71 -0.71 15.05
N PHE A 173 1.41 -0.06 13.91
CA PHE A 173 0.12 0.61 13.70
C PHE A 173 -1.11 -0.28 13.93
N VAL A 174 -1.10 -1.51 13.42
CA VAL A 174 -2.22 -2.45 13.62
C VAL A 174 -2.29 -2.89 15.08
N ASN A 175 -1.15 -3.13 15.71
CA ASN A 175 -1.06 -3.49 17.13
C ASN A 175 -1.62 -2.38 18.03
N ALA A 176 -1.26 -1.12 17.76
CA ALA A 176 -1.77 0.02 18.49
C ALA A 176 -3.29 0.16 18.34
N LEU A 177 -3.80 0.00 17.12
CA LEU A 177 -5.24 0.04 16.86
C LEU A 177 -5.99 -1.08 17.59
N ARG A 178 -5.45 -2.32 17.57
CA ARG A 178 -6.02 -3.45 18.32
C ARG A 178 -6.03 -3.20 19.84
N ALA A 179 -4.98 -2.57 20.36
CA ALA A 179 -4.89 -2.24 21.78
C ALA A 179 -5.96 -1.21 22.19
N LEU A 180 -6.14 -0.15 21.39
CA LEU A 180 -7.19 0.85 21.58
C LEU A 180 -8.61 0.27 21.48
N GLU A 181 -8.82 -0.69 20.57
CA GLU A 181 -10.11 -1.34 20.36
C GLU A 181 -10.42 -2.45 21.39
N SER A 182 -9.50 -2.76 22.29
CA SER A 182 -9.63 -3.84 23.28
C SER A 182 -10.62 -3.50 24.41
N GLU A 183 -11.32 -4.50 24.96
CA GLU A 183 -12.33 -4.28 26.01
C GLU A 183 -11.79 -3.62 27.28
N GLY A 184 -10.52 -3.86 27.61
CA GLY A 184 -9.86 -3.28 28.79
C GLY A 184 -9.19 -1.92 28.53
N GLY A 185 -9.24 -1.41 27.30
CA GLY A 185 -8.43 -0.27 26.88
C GLY A 185 -6.94 -0.59 26.89
N VAL A 186 -6.09 0.44 26.90
CA VAL A 186 -4.63 0.30 26.83
C VAL A 186 -3.94 1.05 27.96
N LEU A 187 -2.92 0.44 28.56
CA LEU A 187 -2.04 1.09 29.52
C LEU A 187 -0.80 1.57 28.78
N LEU A 188 -0.59 2.90 28.75
CA LEU A 188 0.56 3.52 28.12
C LEU A 188 1.82 3.40 29.00
N SER A 189 2.98 3.57 28.37
CA SER A 189 4.31 3.57 29.02
C SER A 189 4.46 4.64 30.12
N ASN A 190 3.70 5.75 30.03
CA ASN A 190 3.68 6.80 31.05
C ASN A 190 2.78 6.48 32.26
N GLY A 191 2.10 5.32 32.26
CA GLY A 191 1.20 4.87 33.33
C GLY A 191 -0.25 5.32 33.17
N THR A 192 -0.58 6.08 32.12
CA THR A 192 -1.96 6.48 31.80
C THR A 192 -2.74 5.28 31.27
N GLN A 193 -3.90 5.01 31.87
CA GLN A 193 -4.86 4.05 31.35
C GLN A 193 -5.83 4.76 30.40
N LEU A 194 -5.82 4.38 29.13
CA LEU A 194 -6.80 4.83 28.16
C LEU A 194 -8.01 3.89 28.17
N ASP A 195 -9.20 4.48 28.03
CA ASP A 195 -10.43 3.74 27.81
C ASP A 195 -10.47 3.16 26.38
N ARG A 196 -11.31 2.15 26.17
CA ARG A 196 -11.54 1.56 24.85
C ARG A 196 -12.06 2.62 23.87
N ARG A 197 -11.46 2.69 22.68
CA ARG A 197 -11.91 3.54 21.58
C ARG A 197 -12.42 2.70 20.41
N LEU A 198 -13.73 2.78 20.18
CA LEU A 198 -14.40 2.22 19.01
C LEU A 198 -14.83 3.34 18.07
N PRO A 199 -14.94 3.07 16.75
CA PRO A 199 -15.27 4.11 15.79
C PRO A 199 -16.69 4.66 15.98
N SER A 200 -16.83 5.96 15.73
CA SER A 200 -18.12 6.65 15.62
C SER A 200 -18.86 6.24 14.34
N LYS A 201 -20.11 6.68 14.22
CA LYS A 201 -20.93 6.41 13.03
C LYS A 201 -20.28 6.95 11.76
N GLU A 202 -19.78 8.18 11.82
CA GLU A 202 -19.15 8.88 10.70
C GLU A 202 -17.82 8.21 10.29
N GLU A 203 -17.03 7.78 11.28
CA GLU A 203 -15.76 7.06 11.09
C GLU A 203 -15.98 5.68 10.46
N ALA A 204 -16.93 4.90 11.00
CA ALA A 204 -17.33 3.61 10.46
C ALA A 204 -17.84 3.72 9.02
N ALA A 205 -18.69 4.70 8.72
CA ALA A 205 -19.17 4.96 7.37
C ALA A 205 -18.03 5.33 6.41
N ARG A 206 -17.09 6.21 6.83
CA ARG A 206 -15.92 6.61 6.03
C ARG A 206 -15.01 5.42 5.72
N PHE A 207 -14.79 4.56 6.70
CA PHE A 207 -14.03 3.31 6.54
C PHE A 207 -14.70 2.38 5.52
N LEU A 208 -16.01 2.13 5.65
CA LEU A 208 -16.76 1.26 4.74
C LEU A 208 -16.83 1.79 3.31
N LEU A 209 -16.83 3.12 3.08
CA LEU A 209 -16.72 3.69 1.74
C LEU A 209 -15.42 3.30 1.01
N ARG A 210 -14.37 2.95 1.76
CA ARG A 210 -13.09 2.48 1.22
C ARG A 210 -13.01 0.94 1.20
N ALA A 211 -13.46 0.31 2.28
CA ALA A 211 -13.32 -1.13 2.52
C ALA A 211 -14.41 -1.99 1.87
N SER A 212 -15.52 -1.41 1.41
CA SER A 212 -16.65 -2.12 0.78
C SER A 212 -17.11 -1.43 -0.51
N PHE A 213 -18.23 -1.89 -1.10
CA PHE A 213 -18.90 -1.20 -2.21
C PHE A 213 -19.88 -0.10 -1.77
N GLY A 214 -19.96 0.17 -0.46
CA GLY A 214 -20.77 1.22 0.12
C GLY A 214 -21.36 0.79 1.45
N PRO A 215 -21.42 1.69 2.45
CA PRO A 215 -22.00 1.36 3.75
C PRO A 215 -23.52 1.14 3.66
N THR A 216 -23.98 0.20 4.48
CA THR A 216 -25.37 0.05 4.92
C THR A 216 -25.47 0.41 6.40
N ASP A 217 -26.67 0.72 6.90
CA ASP A 217 -26.87 1.01 8.33
C ASP A 217 -26.41 -0.17 9.19
N GLU A 218 -26.70 -1.41 8.77
CA GLU A 218 -26.29 -2.63 9.46
C GLU A 218 -24.76 -2.78 9.49
N SER A 219 -24.08 -2.59 8.36
CA SER A 219 -22.60 -2.69 8.33
C SER A 219 -21.91 -1.61 9.16
N ILE A 220 -22.52 -0.42 9.28
CA ILE A 220 -21.99 0.64 10.13
C ILE A 220 -22.08 0.22 11.60
N GLU A 221 -23.23 -0.31 12.02
CA GLU A 221 -23.41 -0.84 13.37
C GLU A 221 -22.43 -1.98 13.69
N GLU A 222 -22.18 -2.88 12.73
CA GLU A 222 -21.17 -3.93 12.87
C GLU A 222 -19.78 -3.35 13.13
N VAL A 223 -19.30 -2.41 12.32
CA VAL A 223 -17.98 -1.78 12.50
C VAL A 223 -17.89 -1.03 13.83
N MET A 224 -18.92 -0.27 14.21
CA MET A 224 -18.97 0.42 15.50
C MET A 224 -18.87 -0.55 16.68
N SER A 225 -19.42 -1.77 16.55
CA SER A 225 -19.37 -2.78 17.62
C SER A 225 -18.06 -3.58 17.68
N MET A 226 -17.47 -3.85 16.51
CA MET A 226 -16.30 -4.72 16.38
C MET A 226 -14.97 -3.96 16.40
N GLY A 227 -14.98 -2.67 16.06
CA GLY A 227 -13.78 -1.94 15.67
C GLY A 227 -13.42 -2.17 14.20
N PHE A 228 -12.50 -1.36 13.68
CA PHE A 228 -11.95 -1.52 12.33
C PHE A 228 -11.18 -2.85 12.20
N THR A 229 -10.32 -3.19 13.17
CA THR A 229 -9.50 -4.40 13.11
C THR A 229 -10.37 -5.65 13.24
N GLY A 230 -11.30 -5.65 14.20
CA GLY A 230 -12.24 -6.74 14.39
C GLY A 230 -13.14 -6.97 13.18
N TRP A 231 -13.57 -5.90 12.49
CA TRP A 231 -14.34 -6.05 11.25
C TRP A 231 -13.52 -6.62 10.10
N ILE A 232 -12.27 -6.18 9.91
CA ILE A 232 -11.36 -6.73 8.88
C ILE A 232 -11.11 -8.22 9.10
N ASP A 233 -10.82 -8.61 10.35
CA ASP A 233 -10.62 -10.02 10.73
C ASP A 233 -11.88 -10.83 10.44
N ASN A 234 -13.06 -10.33 10.84
CA ASN A 234 -14.33 -10.99 10.57
C ASN A 234 -14.53 -11.19 9.05
N GLN A 235 -14.28 -10.18 8.22
CA GLN A 235 -14.37 -10.30 6.76
C GLN A 235 -13.44 -11.37 6.18
N ALA A 236 -12.26 -11.57 6.78
CA ALA A 236 -11.34 -12.63 6.39
C ALA A 236 -11.91 -14.04 6.64
N THR A 237 -12.74 -14.21 7.67
CA THR A 237 -13.38 -15.49 8.02
C THR A 237 -14.61 -15.85 7.17
N ILE A 238 -15.26 -14.87 6.56
CA ILE A 238 -16.48 -15.11 5.77
C ILE A 238 -16.15 -15.99 4.55
N PRO A 239 -16.91 -17.09 4.33
CA PRO A 239 -16.71 -17.95 3.17
C PRO A 239 -16.77 -17.17 1.85
N THR A 240 -15.82 -17.43 0.95
CA THR A 240 -15.72 -16.72 -0.33
C THR A 240 -17.00 -16.84 -1.17
N THR A 241 -17.60 -15.71 -1.52
CA THR A 241 -18.64 -15.65 -2.55
C THR A 241 -18.00 -15.60 -3.92
N ARG A 242 -17.92 -16.77 -4.57
CA ARG A 242 -17.44 -16.88 -5.95
C ARG A 242 -18.45 -16.28 -6.93
N LEU A 243 -17.96 -15.61 -7.98
CA LEU A 243 -18.75 -15.13 -9.09
C LEU A 243 -19.51 -16.28 -9.77
N GLN A 244 -18.90 -17.47 -9.88
CA GLN A 244 -19.60 -18.68 -10.37
C GLN A 244 -20.86 -19.03 -9.57
N THR A 245 -20.84 -18.82 -8.25
CA THR A 245 -22.02 -19.03 -7.38
C THR A 245 -23.07 -17.95 -7.65
N SER A 246 -22.66 -16.70 -7.80
CA SER A 246 -23.56 -15.57 -8.06
C SER A 246 -24.28 -15.69 -9.41
N ILE A 247 -23.57 -16.05 -10.48
CA ILE A 247 -24.18 -16.25 -11.81
C ILE A 247 -25.22 -17.38 -11.80
N ALA A 248 -25.01 -18.44 -11.01
CA ALA A 248 -25.91 -19.58 -10.94
C ALA A 248 -27.25 -19.24 -10.27
N ARG A 249 -27.25 -18.25 -9.36
CA ARG A 249 -28.43 -17.80 -8.61
C ARG A 249 -29.25 -16.75 -9.35
N ASN A 250 -28.66 -16.09 -10.34
CA ASN A 250 -29.37 -15.13 -11.19
C ASN A 250 -30.30 -15.92 -12.12
N ALA A 251 -31.62 -15.82 -11.93
CA ALA A 251 -32.65 -16.40 -12.80
C ALA A 251 -32.74 -15.69 -14.17
N LEU A 252 -31.60 -15.25 -14.70
CA LEU A 252 -31.43 -14.47 -15.92
C LEU A 252 -31.13 -15.37 -17.12
N PRO A 253 -31.38 -14.89 -18.35
CA PRO A 253 -30.99 -15.58 -19.57
C PRO A 253 -29.50 -15.98 -19.61
N ILE A 254 -29.22 -17.08 -20.30
CA ILE A 254 -27.85 -17.61 -20.43
C ILE A 254 -27.17 -16.92 -21.62
N ASP A 255 -26.55 -15.78 -21.36
CA ASP A 255 -25.72 -15.06 -22.34
C ASP A 255 -24.48 -14.43 -21.66
N SER A 256 -23.69 -13.67 -22.43
CA SER A 256 -22.44 -13.07 -21.96
C SER A 256 -22.63 -11.92 -20.96
N SER A 257 -23.83 -11.37 -20.79
CA SER A 257 -24.12 -10.38 -19.73
C SER A 257 -24.14 -11.01 -18.34
N ARG A 258 -24.45 -12.31 -18.26
CA ARG A 258 -24.65 -13.03 -17.01
C ARG A 258 -23.46 -12.92 -16.06
N GLY A 259 -22.23 -12.86 -16.59
CA GLY A 259 -21.01 -12.62 -15.81
C GLY A 259 -21.04 -11.26 -15.09
N ARG A 260 -21.39 -10.19 -15.82
CA ARG A 260 -21.55 -8.85 -15.24
C ARG A 260 -22.69 -8.78 -14.22
N ASP A 261 -23.81 -9.45 -14.50
CA ASP A 261 -24.94 -9.48 -13.57
C ASP A 261 -24.60 -10.23 -12.28
N GLY A 262 -23.82 -11.31 -12.38
CA GLY A 262 -23.26 -12.01 -11.22
C GLY A 262 -22.35 -11.11 -10.41
N TRP A 263 -21.52 -10.31 -11.08
CA TRP A 263 -20.59 -9.39 -10.42
C TRP A 263 -21.35 -8.30 -9.67
N TRP A 264 -22.34 -7.67 -10.32
CA TRP A 264 -23.21 -6.68 -9.67
C TRP A 264 -23.91 -7.26 -8.44
N ARG A 265 -24.42 -8.49 -8.53
CA ARG A 265 -25.00 -9.16 -7.37
C ARG A 265 -23.98 -9.30 -6.23
N SER A 266 -22.77 -9.79 -6.52
CA SER A 266 -21.74 -9.91 -5.49
C SER A 266 -21.36 -8.57 -4.87
N ALA A 267 -21.12 -7.54 -5.70
CA ALA A 267 -20.78 -6.21 -5.23
C ALA A 267 -21.86 -5.62 -4.30
N ASN A 268 -23.15 -5.81 -4.62
CA ASN A 268 -24.23 -5.21 -3.85
C ASN A 268 -24.58 -5.96 -2.55
N ILE A 269 -24.49 -7.30 -2.53
CA ILE A 269 -25.10 -8.08 -1.43
C ILE A 269 -24.27 -9.29 -0.95
N ALA A 270 -23.05 -9.50 -1.45
CA ALA A 270 -22.21 -10.56 -0.89
C ALA A 270 -21.81 -10.19 0.55
N PRO A 271 -21.77 -11.16 1.48
CA PRO A 271 -21.40 -10.88 2.87
C PRO A 271 -19.90 -10.59 3.04
N ASP A 272 -19.04 -11.10 2.15
CA ASP A 272 -17.58 -10.91 2.12
C ASP A 272 -17.17 -9.64 1.36
N GLN A 273 -17.76 -8.50 1.72
CA GLN A 273 -17.59 -7.21 1.03
C GLN A 273 -16.13 -6.79 0.83
N LEU A 274 -15.28 -6.92 1.84
CA LEU A 274 -13.85 -6.57 1.71
C LEU A 274 -13.17 -7.43 0.65
N ARG A 275 -13.48 -8.73 0.63
CA ARG A 275 -12.94 -9.68 -0.35
C ARG A 275 -13.36 -9.31 -1.77
N GLN A 276 -14.63 -8.93 -1.98
CA GLN A 276 -15.12 -8.48 -3.28
C GLN A 276 -14.44 -7.17 -3.71
N ARG A 277 -14.21 -6.26 -2.76
CA ARG A 277 -13.54 -4.98 -3.03
C ARG A 277 -12.07 -5.16 -3.45
N VAL A 278 -11.34 -6.04 -2.77
CA VAL A 278 -9.97 -6.44 -3.14
C VAL A 278 -9.94 -7.16 -4.49
N ALA A 279 -10.87 -8.09 -4.71
CA ALA A 279 -10.96 -8.81 -5.98
C ALA A 279 -11.18 -7.87 -7.16
N TYR A 280 -12.03 -6.86 -6.99
CA TYR A 280 -12.24 -5.82 -8.00
C TYR A 280 -10.97 -5.01 -8.27
N ALA A 281 -10.28 -4.56 -7.22
CA ALA A 281 -9.02 -3.83 -7.37
C ALA A 281 -7.96 -4.65 -8.14
N LEU A 282 -7.78 -5.92 -7.79
CA LEU A 282 -6.85 -6.84 -8.47
C LEU A 282 -7.25 -7.07 -9.94
N SER A 283 -8.56 -7.19 -10.23
CA SER A 283 -9.04 -7.36 -11.62
C SER A 283 -8.77 -6.14 -12.52
N GLN A 284 -8.58 -4.96 -11.93
CA GLN A 284 -8.19 -3.73 -12.62
C GLN A 284 -6.67 -3.58 -12.75
N ILE A 285 -5.89 -4.46 -12.11
CA ILE A 285 -4.42 -4.53 -12.25
C ILE A 285 -4.09 -5.61 -13.27
N LEU A 286 -4.60 -6.82 -13.05
CA LEU A 286 -4.44 -7.98 -13.91
C LEU A 286 -5.60 -8.04 -14.92
N VAL A 287 -5.61 -7.07 -15.83
CA VAL A 287 -6.71 -6.84 -16.77
C VAL A 287 -6.69 -7.86 -17.92
N VAL A 288 -7.89 -8.30 -18.30
CA VAL A 288 -8.16 -9.00 -19.57
C VAL A 288 -9.37 -8.38 -20.27
N ASN A 289 -9.47 -8.54 -21.59
CA ASN A 289 -10.62 -8.06 -22.35
C ASN A 289 -11.75 -9.11 -22.40
N PHE A 290 -12.90 -8.76 -21.81
CA PHE A 290 -14.14 -9.53 -21.88
C PHE A 290 -15.22 -8.91 -22.78
N GLN A 291 -14.85 -8.00 -23.67
CA GLN A 291 -15.76 -7.50 -24.69
C GLN A 291 -16.20 -8.64 -25.62
N GLY A 292 -17.46 -8.60 -26.04
CA GLY A 292 -18.05 -9.63 -26.89
C GLY A 292 -17.37 -9.73 -28.27
N GLY A 293 -17.51 -10.88 -28.92
CA GLY A 293 -16.88 -11.20 -30.21
C GLY A 293 -15.62 -12.07 -30.11
N SER A 294 -15.39 -12.72 -28.98
CA SER A 294 -14.30 -13.69 -28.79
C SER A 294 -14.75 -14.88 -27.94
N VAL A 295 -14.08 -16.03 -28.09
CA VAL A 295 -14.39 -17.25 -27.32
C VAL A 295 -14.29 -17.05 -25.79
N ILE A 296 -13.45 -16.10 -25.36
CA ILE A 296 -13.26 -15.71 -23.96
C ILE A 296 -14.33 -14.69 -23.52
N GLY A 297 -14.52 -13.62 -24.29
CA GLY A 297 -15.46 -12.54 -23.98
C GLY A 297 -16.93 -12.95 -24.04
N ASP A 298 -17.30 -13.89 -24.92
CA ASP A 298 -18.68 -14.35 -25.06
C ASP A 298 -19.07 -15.46 -24.06
N ASN A 299 -18.11 -15.96 -23.26
CA ASN A 299 -18.35 -17.06 -22.32
C ASN A 299 -18.33 -16.59 -20.86
N TYR A 300 -19.53 -16.43 -20.29
CA TYR A 300 -19.71 -16.00 -18.89
C TYR A 300 -19.06 -16.92 -17.85
N LEU A 301 -18.84 -18.21 -18.14
CA LEU A 301 -18.15 -19.13 -17.23
C LEU A 301 -16.64 -18.86 -17.19
N ILE A 302 -16.05 -18.49 -18.33
CA ILE A 302 -14.63 -18.12 -18.40
C ILE A 302 -14.42 -16.80 -17.67
N GLN A 303 -15.29 -15.81 -17.89
CA GLN A 303 -15.28 -14.55 -17.15
C GLN A 303 -15.33 -14.80 -15.63
N ALA A 304 -16.29 -15.61 -15.19
CA ALA A 304 -16.46 -15.94 -13.77
C ALA A 304 -15.24 -16.67 -13.20
N ARG A 305 -14.68 -17.64 -13.94
CA ARG A 305 -13.50 -18.39 -13.48
C ARG A 305 -12.24 -17.54 -13.39
N TYR A 306 -12.06 -16.59 -14.30
CA TYR A 306 -10.97 -15.64 -14.22
C TYR A 306 -11.12 -14.72 -13.01
N TYR A 307 -12.30 -14.12 -12.82
CA TYR A 307 -12.55 -13.24 -11.68
C TYR A 307 -12.41 -13.98 -10.33
N ASP A 308 -12.79 -15.26 -10.28
CA ASP A 308 -12.68 -16.08 -9.07
C ASP A 308 -11.23 -16.30 -8.61
N ILE A 309 -10.24 -16.11 -9.49
CA ILE A 309 -8.81 -16.06 -9.09
C ILE A 309 -8.62 -14.98 -8.02
N PHE A 310 -9.23 -13.81 -8.22
CA PHE A 310 -9.08 -12.67 -7.33
C PHE A 310 -9.94 -12.80 -6.07
N THR A 311 -11.18 -13.30 -6.16
CA THR A 311 -11.99 -13.53 -4.96
C THR A 311 -11.34 -14.56 -4.04
N THR A 312 -10.74 -15.63 -4.60
CA THR A 312 -10.07 -16.66 -3.80
C THR A 312 -8.67 -16.26 -3.35
N GLY A 313 -8.01 -15.35 -4.07
CA GLY A 313 -6.67 -14.85 -3.76
C GLY A 313 -6.62 -13.56 -2.94
N ALA A 314 -7.75 -12.90 -2.69
CA ALA A 314 -7.82 -11.55 -2.12
C ALA A 314 -7.02 -11.33 -0.83
N PHE A 315 -6.91 -12.34 0.03
CA PHE A 315 -6.15 -12.26 1.29
C PHE A 315 -4.94 -13.22 1.28
N GLY A 316 -4.43 -13.55 0.09
CA GLY A 316 -3.32 -14.47 -0.10
C GLY A 316 -2.15 -13.83 -0.84
N SER A 317 -1.16 -14.65 -1.19
CA SER A 317 0.05 -14.18 -1.87
C SER A 317 -0.22 -13.71 -3.30
N TYR A 318 0.34 -12.54 -3.66
CA TYR A 318 0.32 -12.03 -5.03
C TYR A 318 1.02 -12.99 -6.01
N ARG A 319 2.05 -13.72 -5.57
CA ARG A 319 2.74 -14.75 -6.37
C ARG A 319 1.79 -15.87 -6.82
N ASN A 320 0.87 -16.29 -5.95
CA ASN A 320 -0.13 -17.30 -6.27
C ASN A 320 -1.20 -16.76 -7.23
N ILE A 321 -1.55 -15.48 -7.12
CA ILE A 321 -2.47 -14.83 -8.07
C ILE A 321 -1.80 -14.73 -9.44
N LEU A 322 -0.55 -14.25 -9.50
CA LEU A 322 0.21 -14.07 -10.74
C LEU A 322 0.33 -15.40 -11.49
N GLU A 323 0.64 -16.49 -10.80
CA GLU A 323 0.65 -17.83 -11.38
C GLU A 323 -0.69 -18.25 -11.97
N LYS A 324 -1.77 -18.16 -11.19
CA LYS A 324 -3.11 -18.51 -11.66
C LYS A 324 -3.51 -17.69 -12.88
N VAL A 325 -3.09 -16.43 -12.95
CA VAL A 325 -3.29 -15.57 -14.12
C VAL A 325 -2.44 -16.03 -15.30
N THR A 326 -1.15 -16.32 -15.10
CA THR A 326 -0.23 -16.83 -16.14
C THR A 326 -0.77 -18.10 -16.81
N TYR A 327 -1.32 -19.03 -16.03
CA TYR A 327 -1.91 -20.28 -16.53
C TYR A 327 -3.38 -20.17 -16.94
N SER A 328 -4.00 -19.00 -16.85
CA SER A 328 -5.39 -18.83 -17.28
C SER A 328 -5.49 -18.74 -18.80
N PRO A 329 -6.36 -19.54 -19.46
CA PRO A 329 -6.62 -19.38 -20.89
C PRO A 329 -7.15 -17.99 -21.28
N ALA A 330 -7.82 -17.29 -20.36
CA ALA A 330 -8.27 -15.93 -20.61
C ALA A 330 -7.10 -14.96 -20.78
N MET A 331 -6.09 -15.04 -19.90
CA MET A 331 -4.87 -14.24 -20.02
C MET A 331 -4.01 -14.72 -21.19
N GLY A 332 -3.86 -16.04 -21.36
CA GLY A 332 -3.20 -16.69 -22.50
C GLY A 332 -3.66 -16.16 -23.85
N PHE A 333 -4.98 -16.05 -24.02
CA PHE A 333 -5.57 -15.50 -25.23
C PHE A 333 -5.37 -13.98 -25.34
N TYR A 334 -5.51 -13.25 -24.24
CA TYR A 334 -5.45 -11.79 -24.24
C TYR A 334 -4.05 -11.25 -24.54
N LEU A 335 -3.00 -11.87 -23.99
CA LEU A 335 -1.60 -11.47 -24.16
C LEU A 335 -0.80 -12.42 -25.06
N SER A 336 -1.50 -13.19 -25.89
CA SER A 336 -0.96 -14.02 -26.98
C SER A 336 0.11 -15.05 -26.60
N HIS A 337 0.27 -15.41 -25.32
CA HIS A 337 1.14 -16.53 -24.93
C HIS A 337 0.47 -17.90 -25.02
N LEU A 338 -0.85 -17.97 -25.20
CA LEU A 338 -1.52 -19.21 -25.55
C LEU A 338 -1.11 -19.66 -26.97
N ASN A 339 -0.56 -20.87 -27.08
CA ASN A 339 0.06 -21.41 -28.28
C ASN A 339 1.30 -20.64 -28.74
N ASN A 340 2.01 -19.97 -27.83
CA ASN A 340 3.32 -19.40 -28.13
C ASN A 340 4.35 -20.51 -28.33
N ARG A 341 5.13 -20.42 -29.39
CA ARG A 341 6.04 -21.48 -29.84
C ARG A 341 7.47 -21.00 -29.76
N LYS A 342 8.36 -21.93 -29.45
CA LYS A 342 9.79 -21.76 -29.65
C LYS A 342 10.17 -21.38 -31.08
N SER A 343 11.38 -20.86 -31.20
CA SER A 343 12.06 -20.62 -32.46
C SER A 343 12.10 -21.89 -33.33
N ASP A 344 12.07 -21.71 -34.65
CA ASP A 344 12.06 -22.82 -35.61
C ASP A 344 13.46 -23.33 -35.97
N ASP A 345 14.48 -22.47 -35.92
CA ASP A 345 15.87 -22.81 -36.18
C ASP A 345 16.79 -22.07 -35.18
N PRO A 346 17.75 -22.76 -34.53
CA PRO A 346 18.59 -22.15 -33.51
C PRO A 346 19.69 -21.23 -34.06
N VAL A 347 19.91 -21.21 -35.38
CA VAL A 347 20.98 -20.43 -36.05
C VAL A 347 20.39 -19.29 -36.88
N ASN A 348 19.33 -19.56 -37.65
CA ASN A 348 18.66 -18.58 -38.50
C ASN A 348 17.13 -18.68 -38.35
N PRO A 349 16.58 -18.29 -37.20
CA PRO A 349 15.15 -18.39 -36.94
C PRO A 349 14.33 -17.51 -37.90
N THR A 350 13.21 -18.07 -38.39
CA THR A 350 12.17 -17.33 -39.12
C THR A 350 10.89 -17.18 -38.29
N ARG A 351 10.75 -17.98 -37.23
CA ARG A 351 9.75 -17.82 -36.17
C ARG A 351 10.46 -17.44 -34.88
N PHE A 352 9.91 -16.44 -34.20
CA PHE A 352 10.37 -15.98 -32.90
C PHE A 352 9.26 -16.15 -31.86
N PRO A 353 9.60 -16.42 -30.59
CA PRO A 353 8.65 -16.36 -29.49
C PRO A 353 7.89 -15.03 -29.46
N ASP A 354 6.59 -15.07 -29.18
CA ASP A 354 5.80 -13.86 -28.93
C ASP A 354 6.24 -13.21 -27.61
N GLU A 355 6.63 -11.94 -27.68
CA GLU A 355 7.16 -11.16 -26.55
C GLU A 355 6.08 -10.43 -25.74
N ASN A 356 4.83 -10.42 -26.20
CA ASN A 356 3.77 -9.58 -25.62
C ASN A 356 3.55 -9.90 -24.14
N PHE A 357 3.26 -11.16 -23.78
CA PHE A 357 3.10 -11.53 -22.38
C PHE A 357 4.35 -11.29 -21.53
N ALA A 358 5.54 -11.58 -22.06
CA ALA A 358 6.81 -11.36 -21.36
C ALA A 358 7.03 -9.88 -21.02
N ARG A 359 6.67 -8.99 -21.94
CA ARG A 359 6.71 -7.54 -21.73
C ARG A 359 5.68 -7.09 -20.71
N GLU A 360 4.42 -7.46 -20.90
CA GLU A 360 3.32 -6.94 -20.07
C GLU A 360 3.34 -7.50 -18.64
N ILE A 361 3.78 -8.75 -18.42
CA ILE A 361 3.91 -9.29 -17.06
C ILE A 361 4.95 -8.52 -16.24
N MET A 362 6.05 -8.07 -16.88
CA MET A 362 7.04 -7.20 -16.26
C MET A 362 6.49 -5.77 -16.11
N GLN A 363 5.99 -5.18 -17.20
CA GLN A 363 5.69 -3.75 -17.26
C GLN A 363 4.41 -3.34 -16.52
N LEU A 364 3.33 -4.10 -16.69
CA LEU A 364 2.01 -3.70 -16.19
C LEU A 364 1.64 -4.39 -14.89
N PHE A 365 2.16 -5.60 -14.67
CA PHE A 365 1.68 -6.47 -13.60
C PHE A 365 2.65 -6.64 -12.44
N THR A 366 3.92 -6.25 -12.59
CA THR A 366 4.93 -6.49 -11.53
C THR A 366 5.87 -5.31 -11.30
N ILE A 367 6.82 -5.03 -12.19
CA ILE A 367 8.00 -4.20 -11.88
C ILE A 367 8.00 -2.84 -12.57
N GLY A 368 7.18 -2.64 -13.61
CA GLY A 368 7.17 -1.38 -14.34
C GLY A 368 8.41 -1.18 -15.21
N LEU A 369 8.56 0.04 -15.76
CA LEU A 369 9.67 0.41 -16.65
C LEU A 369 10.94 0.86 -15.93
N TRP A 370 10.82 1.33 -14.69
CA TRP A 370 11.90 2.00 -13.97
C TRP A 370 12.02 1.41 -12.58
N GLU A 371 13.25 1.21 -12.11
CA GLU A 371 13.46 0.80 -10.74
C GLU A 371 12.92 1.88 -9.78
N LEU A 372 12.25 1.42 -8.73
CA LEU A 372 11.59 2.26 -7.74
C LEU A 372 12.30 2.17 -6.38
N ASN A 373 12.35 3.30 -5.69
CA ASN A 373 12.50 3.37 -4.24
C ASN A 373 11.18 2.99 -3.55
N LEU A 374 11.19 2.72 -2.24
CA LEU A 374 9.98 2.36 -1.49
C LEU A 374 8.91 3.47 -1.52
N ASP A 375 9.34 4.73 -1.53
CA ASP A 375 8.45 5.90 -1.69
C ASP A 375 7.85 6.04 -3.11
N GLY A 376 8.20 5.11 -4.01
CA GLY A 376 7.77 5.03 -5.38
C GLY A 376 8.42 6.05 -6.32
N SER A 377 9.41 6.82 -5.86
CA SER A 377 10.29 7.62 -6.73
C SER A 377 11.18 6.71 -7.56
N ARG A 378 11.63 7.21 -8.72
CA ARG A 378 12.52 6.43 -9.62
C ARG A 378 13.94 6.49 -9.10
N LYS A 379 14.64 5.36 -9.10
CA LYS A 379 16.07 5.31 -8.82
C LYS A 379 16.88 5.99 -9.91
N LEU A 380 17.98 6.60 -9.48
CA LEU A 380 18.93 7.30 -10.34
C LEU A 380 20.27 6.55 -10.33
N ASP A 381 20.92 6.50 -11.50
CA ASP A 381 22.32 6.08 -11.62
C ASP A 381 23.28 7.18 -11.12
N GLN A 382 24.59 6.95 -11.25
CA GLN A 382 25.62 7.90 -10.80
C GLN A 382 25.63 9.19 -11.63
N GLU A 383 25.10 9.12 -12.85
CA GLU A 383 24.98 10.21 -13.82
C GLU A 383 23.66 10.97 -13.70
N GLY A 384 22.74 10.54 -12.82
CA GLY A 384 21.45 11.16 -12.59
C GLY A 384 20.35 10.75 -13.60
N ASN A 385 20.52 9.66 -14.34
CA ASN A 385 19.49 9.10 -15.22
C ASN A 385 18.65 8.04 -14.49
N PHE A 386 17.40 7.87 -14.91
CA PHE A 386 16.56 6.80 -14.38
C PHE A 386 17.08 5.41 -14.79
N ILE A 387 17.04 4.47 -13.85
CA ILE A 387 17.49 3.09 -14.08
C ILE A 387 16.32 2.26 -14.63
N PRO A 388 16.38 1.75 -15.88
CA PRO A 388 15.36 0.87 -16.42
C PRO A 388 15.39 -0.50 -15.73
N THR A 389 14.23 -1.12 -15.50
CA THR A 389 14.14 -2.45 -14.87
C THR A 389 14.61 -3.59 -15.77
N TYR A 390 14.50 -3.41 -17.08
CA TYR A 390 14.90 -4.39 -18.09
C TYR A 390 15.14 -3.71 -19.43
N ASP A 391 15.81 -4.43 -20.33
CA ASP A 391 16.02 -4.00 -21.72
C ASP A 391 15.29 -4.95 -22.70
N ASN A 392 15.52 -4.73 -24.01
CA ASN A 392 14.91 -5.57 -25.03
C ASN A 392 15.44 -7.01 -25.00
N GLN A 393 16.69 -7.22 -24.60
CA GLN A 393 17.26 -8.56 -24.51
C GLN A 393 16.56 -9.36 -23.41
N THR A 394 16.33 -8.76 -22.24
CA THR A 394 15.55 -9.40 -21.16
C THR A 394 14.15 -9.79 -21.64
N ILE A 395 13.49 -8.94 -22.44
CA ILE A 395 12.16 -9.25 -22.99
C ILE A 395 12.21 -10.47 -23.90
N THR A 396 13.18 -10.52 -24.82
CA THR A 396 13.35 -11.66 -25.73
C THR A 396 13.67 -12.95 -24.95
N GLU A 397 14.50 -12.90 -23.90
CA GLU A 397 14.81 -14.06 -23.06
C GLU A 397 13.60 -14.51 -22.21
N MET A 398 12.85 -13.57 -21.63
CA MET A 398 11.61 -13.87 -20.91
C MET A 398 10.54 -14.46 -21.84
N ALA A 399 10.48 -14.04 -23.11
CA ALA A 399 9.54 -14.58 -24.08
C ALA A 399 9.76 -16.07 -24.32
N LYS A 400 11.03 -16.53 -24.33
CA LYS A 400 11.39 -17.94 -24.44
C LYS A 400 10.84 -18.76 -23.28
N VAL A 401 10.86 -18.23 -22.05
CA VAL A 401 10.30 -18.92 -20.87
C VAL A 401 8.80 -19.24 -21.05
N PHE A 402 8.05 -18.34 -21.68
CA PHE A 402 6.60 -18.51 -21.87
C PHE A 402 6.21 -19.24 -23.18
N THR A 403 7.17 -19.84 -23.88
CA THR A 403 6.87 -20.73 -25.01
C THR A 403 6.42 -22.12 -24.55
N GLY A 404 5.70 -22.84 -25.41
CA GLY A 404 5.13 -24.15 -25.08
C GLY A 404 3.85 -24.08 -24.25
N MET A 405 3.41 -22.89 -23.82
CA MET A 405 2.15 -22.68 -23.11
C MET A 405 0.94 -22.99 -24.01
N SER A 406 0.18 -24.04 -23.69
CA SER A 406 -1.06 -24.37 -24.40
C SER A 406 -2.05 -25.13 -23.51
N HIS A 407 -3.17 -25.51 -24.09
CA HIS A 407 -4.28 -26.17 -23.41
C HIS A 407 -3.85 -27.47 -22.71
N SER A 408 -4.32 -27.68 -21.48
CA SER A 408 -4.18 -28.97 -20.79
C SER A 408 -5.29 -29.97 -21.17
N THR A 409 -6.37 -29.49 -21.79
CA THR A 409 -7.52 -30.28 -22.19
C THR A 409 -7.97 -29.99 -23.63
N THR A 410 -8.67 -30.94 -24.23
CA THR A 410 -9.25 -30.88 -25.58
C THR A 410 -10.55 -31.67 -25.62
N ASN A 411 -11.40 -31.42 -26.62
CA ASN A 411 -12.65 -32.15 -26.85
C ASN A 411 -13.57 -32.18 -25.63
N ASN A 412 -13.77 -31.02 -24.98
CA ASN A 412 -14.63 -30.82 -23.82
C ASN A 412 -14.16 -31.58 -22.55
N GLY A 413 -12.90 -31.37 -22.17
CA GLY A 413 -12.33 -31.78 -20.90
C GLY A 413 -11.51 -33.07 -20.94
N ARG A 414 -11.24 -33.65 -22.12
CA ARG A 414 -10.27 -34.77 -22.22
C ARG A 414 -8.87 -34.21 -22.06
N ALA A 415 -7.97 -34.95 -21.41
CA ALA A 415 -6.57 -34.55 -21.34
C ALA A 415 -6.00 -34.38 -22.75
N ALA A 416 -5.41 -33.21 -23.02
CA ALA A 416 -4.65 -33.00 -24.24
C ALA A 416 -3.38 -33.86 -24.21
N THR A 417 -2.92 -34.31 -25.37
CA THR A 417 -1.74 -35.17 -25.53
C THR A 417 -0.64 -34.54 -26.38
N SER A 418 -0.87 -33.34 -26.93
CA SER A 418 0.14 -32.55 -27.64
C SER A 418 -0.23 -31.06 -27.57
N PHE A 419 0.78 -30.20 -27.68
CA PHE A 419 0.64 -28.75 -27.84
C PHE A 419 -0.31 -28.35 -28.98
N HIS A 420 -0.38 -29.14 -30.05
CA HIS A 420 -1.21 -28.83 -31.23
C HIS A 420 -2.69 -29.25 -31.09
N ASN A 421 -3.11 -29.78 -29.94
CA ASN A 421 -4.52 -30.10 -29.74
C ASN A 421 -5.37 -28.84 -29.63
N VAL A 422 -6.52 -28.84 -30.31
CA VAL A 422 -7.43 -27.70 -30.35
C VAL A 422 -8.40 -27.73 -29.17
N ALA A 423 -8.56 -26.61 -28.48
CA ALA A 423 -9.58 -26.43 -27.45
C ALA A 423 -10.97 -26.12 -28.03
N ARG A 424 -12.01 -26.59 -27.35
CA ARG A 424 -13.43 -26.30 -27.65
C ARG A 424 -14.22 -26.17 -26.36
N GLY A 425 -15.19 -25.25 -26.36
CA GLY A 425 -16.17 -25.14 -25.28
C GLY A 425 -15.54 -25.05 -23.89
N ASN A 426 -15.72 -26.10 -23.09
CA ASN A 426 -15.27 -26.15 -21.70
C ASN A 426 -13.75 -26.27 -21.52
N ASP A 427 -12.98 -26.56 -22.57
CA ASP A 427 -11.52 -26.71 -22.48
C ASP A 427 -10.83 -25.42 -21.97
N TYR A 428 -11.38 -24.24 -22.31
CA TYR A 428 -10.90 -22.94 -21.84
C TYR A 428 -11.16 -22.66 -20.36
N LEU A 429 -11.90 -23.54 -19.68
CA LEU A 429 -12.03 -23.46 -18.23
C LEU A 429 -10.78 -24.01 -17.55
N TYR A 430 -10.09 -24.99 -18.12
CA TYR A 430 -8.94 -25.63 -17.46
C TYR A 430 -7.68 -24.79 -17.63
N ASN A 431 -6.82 -24.79 -16.61
CA ASN A 431 -5.52 -24.11 -16.68
C ASN A 431 -4.73 -24.62 -17.88
N MET A 432 -3.98 -23.71 -18.52
CA MET A 432 -2.94 -24.08 -19.47
C MET A 432 -1.87 -24.91 -18.76
N LYS A 433 -1.00 -25.53 -19.56
CA LYS A 433 0.24 -26.14 -19.07
C LYS A 433 1.36 -25.89 -20.07
N VAL A 434 2.60 -26.05 -19.63
CA VAL A 434 3.76 -25.99 -20.51
C VAL A 434 3.93 -27.34 -21.22
N TRP A 435 4.22 -27.28 -22.52
CA TRP A 435 4.56 -28.42 -23.36
C TRP A 435 6.01 -28.30 -23.81
N ASP A 436 6.90 -29.11 -23.22
CA ASP A 436 8.34 -29.08 -23.52
C ASP A 436 8.66 -29.30 -25.01
N GLU A 437 7.77 -29.98 -25.75
CA GLU A 437 7.85 -30.17 -27.20
C GLU A 437 8.02 -28.83 -27.96
N GLU A 438 7.36 -27.76 -27.50
CA GLU A 438 7.33 -26.44 -28.13
C GLU A 438 7.87 -25.33 -27.21
N HIS A 439 8.50 -25.71 -26.08
CA HIS A 439 9.23 -24.81 -25.20
C HIS A 439 10.67 -24.60 -25.71
N GLU A 440 11.17 -23.38 -25.63
CA GLU A 440 12.50 -23.00 -26.11
C GLU A 440 13.58 -23.66 -25.24
N PRO A 441 14.47 -24.49 -25.80
CA PRO A 441 15.51 -25.14 -25.03
C PRO A 441 16.70 -24.21 -24.77
N GLY A 442 17.57 -24.63 -23.86
CA GLY A 442 18.85 -23.98 -23.63
C GLY A 442 18.78 -22.82 -22.63
N PRO A 443 19.94 -22.23 -22.32
CA PRO A 443 20.06 -21.27 -21.24
C PRO A 443 19.37 -19.95 -21.57
N LYS A 444 18.84 -19.29 -20.53
CA LYS A 444 18.12 -18.02 -20.63
C LYS A 444 18.56 -17.09 -19.50
N SER A 445 18.86 -15.85 -19.85
CA SER A 445 19.19 -14.79 -18.88
C SER A 445 17.95 -13.92 -18.70
N ILE A 446 17.28 -14.07 -17.55
CA ILE A 446 16.01 -13.41 -17.29
C ILE A 446 16.17 -12.24 -16.30
N ILE A 447 15.04 -11.67 -15.86
CA ILE A 447 15.01 -10.55 -14.91
C ILE A 447 15.83 -10.83 -13.64
N ASN A 448 16.34 -9.78 -12.99
CA ASN A 448 17.21 -9.85 -11.80
C ASN A 448 18.55 -10.58 -12.02
N GLY A 449 18.99 -10.75 -13.27
CA GLY A 449 20.21 -11.50 -13.58
C GLY A 449 20.11 -12.97 -13.22
N VAL A 450 18.89 -13.51 -13.12
CA VAL A 450 18.67 -14.95 -12.91
C VAL A 450 19.01 -15.68 -14.21
N GLU A 451 19.91 -16.65 -14.11
CA GLU A 451 20.33 -17.50 -15.22
C GLU A 451 19.65 -18.87 -15.10
N LEU A 452 18.87 -19.23 -16.11
CA LEU A 452 18.33 -20.57 -16.29
C LEU A 452 19.33 -21.35 -17.14
N ASP A 453 19.79 -22.51 -16.67
CA ASP A 453 20.84 -23.28 -17.36
C ASP A 453 20.30 -24.15 -18.52
N GLY A 454 18.98 -24.24 -18.66
CA GLY A 454 18.29 -24.97 -19.72
C GLY A 454 18.16 -26.48 -19.46
N ASN A 455 18.51 -26.95 -18.25
CA ASN A 455 18.28 -28.33 -17.82
C ASN A 455 16.91 -28.52 -17.16
N GLN A 456 16.21 -27.43 -16.86
CA GLN A 456 14.86 -27.41 -16.31
C GLN A 456 13.82 -27.81 -17.37
N THR A 457 12.69 -28.35 -16.91
CA THR A 457 11.46 -28.39 -17.70
C THR A 457 10.92 -26.97 -17.91
N GLY A 458 10.12 -26.76 -18.96
CA GLY A 458 9.53 -25.44 -19.19
C GLY A 458 8.60 -24.99 -18.06
N GLU A 459 7.98 -25.93 -17.36
CA GLU A 459 7.20 -25.64 -16.14
C GLU A 459 8.09 -25.07 -15.02
N GLU A 460 9.24 -25.69 -14.75
CA GLU A 460 10.19 -25.21 -13.75
C GLU A 460 10.76 -23.82 -14.11
N GLU A 461 11.02 -23.56 -15.39
CA GLU A 461 11.45 -22.24 -15.86
C GLU A 461 10.38 -21.16 -15.65
N VAL A 462 9.11 -21.46 -15.95
CA VAL A 462 7.99 -20.52 -15.69
C VAL A 462 7.89 -20.21 -14.20
N GLN A 463 8.00 -21.21 -13.33
CA GLN A 463 7.95 -20.99 -11.88
C GLN A 463 9.14 -20.12 -11.40
N ALA A 464 10.35 -20.39 -11.89
CA ALA A 464 11.53 -19.58 -11.57
C ALA A 464 11.38 -18.12 -12.05
N ALA A 465 10.80 -17.90 -13.23
CA ALA A 465 10.53 -16.54 -13.71
C ALA A 465 9.50 -15.80 -12.87
N LEU A 466 8.42 -16.46 -12.45
CA LEU A 466 7.41 -15.85 -11.58
C LEU A 466 7.99 -15.52 -10.18
N ASP A 467 8.88 -16.36 -9.66
CA ASP A 467 9.60 -16.11 -8.41
C ASP A 467 10.56 -14.92 -8.55
N ALA A 468 11.34 -14.88 -9.63
CA ALA A 468 12.25 -13.77 -9.92
C ALA A 468 11.49 -12.44 -10.05
N LEU A 469 10.34 -12.44 -10.73
CA LEU A 469 9.47 -11.26 -10.84
C LEU A 469 9.03 -10.75 -9.47
N VAL A 470 8.44 -11.60 -8.62
CA VAL A 470 7.93 -11.17 -7.30
C VAL A 470 9.05 -10.81 -6.32
N ALA A 471 10.24 -11.38 -6.48
CA ALA A 471 11.42 -11.02 -5.68
C ALA A 471 12.04 -9.67 -6.06
N HIS A 472 11.63 -9.05 -7.18
CA HIS A 472 12.20 -7.78 -7.62
C HIS A 472 11.82 -6.63 -6.65
N PRO A 473 12.78 -5.82 -6.16
CA PRO A 473 12.53 -4.78 -5.14
C PRO A 473 11.50 -3.71 -5.50
N SER A 474 11.26 -3.50 -6.80
CA SER A 474 10.23 -2.56 -7.28
C SER A 474 8.80 -3.11 -7.26
N VAL A 475 8.57 -4.42 -7.06
CA VAL A 475 7.19 -4.97 -7.00
C VAL A 475 6.37 -4.39 -5.85
N PRO A 476 6.86 -4.33 -4.60
CA PRO A 476 6.09 -3.76 -3.50
C PRO A 476 5.63 -2.30 -3.77
N PRO A 477 6.51 -1.32 -4.05
CA PRO A 477 6.04 0.06 -4.29
C PRO A 477 5.22 0.19 -5.58
N PHE A 478 5.46 -0.64 -6.60
CA PHE A 478 4.64 -0.67 -7.82
C PHE A 478 3.21 -1.10 -7.51
N LEU A 479 3.05 -2.22 -6.81
CA LEU A 479 1.74 -2.80 -6.51
C LEU A 479 0.99 -1.98 -5.45
N SER A 480 1.68 -1.53 -4.39
CA SER A 480 1.11 -0.68 -3.34
C SER A 480 0.50 0.58 -3.93
N ARG A 481 1.19 1.25 -4.85
CA ARG A 481 0.65 2.42 -5.56
C ARG A 481 -0.67 2.11 -6.27
N LEU A 482 -0.73 1.00 -7.00
CA LEU A 482 -1.94 0.62 -7.73
C LEU A 482 -3.10 0.29 -6.76
N LEU A 483 -2.82 -0.38 -5.65
CA LEU A 483 -3.83 -0.71 -4.65
C LEU A 483 -4.33 0.55 -3.92
N ILE A 484 -3.43 1.42 -3.46
CA ILE A 484 -3.77 2.69 -2.80
C ILE A 484 -4.67 3.55 -3.68
N GLN A 485 -4.34 3.66 -4.98
CA GLN A 485 -5.17 4.38 -5.96
C GLN A 485 -6.59 3.83 -6.11
N ARG A 486 -6.78 2.54 -5.83
CA ARG A 486 -8.07 1.86 -5.94
C ARG A 486 -8.84 1.87 -4.63
N PHE A 487 -8.21 2.14 -3.49
CA PHE A 487 -8.84 2.08 -2.16
C PHE A 487 -8.98 3.44 -1.49
N THR A 488 -7.94 4.28 -1.49
CA THR A 488 -7.86 5.41 -0.55
C THR A 488 -7.52 6.75 -1.21
N SER A 489 -6.54 6.82 -2.12
CA SER A 489 -6.07 8.10 -2.69
C SER A 489 -5.60 7.98 -4.13
N SER A 490 -6.14 8.82 -5.03
CA SER A 490 -5.73 8.86 -6.44
C SER A 490 -4.29 9.38 -6.64
N ASN A 491 -3.78 10.19 -5.71
CA ASN A 491 -2.42 10.73 -5.74
C ASN A 491 -1.76 10.53 -4.36
N PRO A 492 -1.28 9.30 -4.07
CA PRO A 492 -0.66 9.03 -2.79
C PRO A 492 0.66 9.80 -2.64
N SER A 493 0.91 10.29 -1.43
CA SER A 493 2.20 10.91 -1.10
C SER A 493 3.31 9.85 -1.09
N ALA A 494 4.56 10.30 -1.25
CA ALA A 494 5.74 9.45 -1.17
C ALA A 494 5.80 8.69 0.17
N ALA A 495 5.52 9.39 1.27
CA ALA A 495 5.40 8.81 2.61
C ALA A 495 4.35 7.69 2.66
N TYR A 496 3.14 7.93 2.15
CA TYR A 496 2.07 6.91 2.19
C TYR A 496 2.35 5.70 1.28
N LEU A 497 3.21 5.84 0.27
CA LEU A 497 3.64 4.70 -0.54
C LEU A 497 4.76 3.87 0.10
N ALA A 498 5.59 4.51 0.93
CA ALA A 498 6.70 3.87 1.60
C ALA A 498 6.25 2.96 2.75
N ARG A 499 5.14 3.32 3.41
CA ARG A 499 4.36 2.45 4.29
C ARG A 499 3.73 1.30 3.50
#